data_AF-A0A2M7SSV9-F1
#
_entry.id   AF-A0A2M7SSV9-F1
#
_cell.length_a   1.000
_cell.length_b   1.000
_cell.length_c   1.000
_cell.angle_alpha   90.00
_cell.angle_beta   90.00
_cell.angle_gamma   90.00
#
_symmetry.space_group_name_H-M   'P 1'
#
loop_
_entity.id
_entity.type
_entity.pdbx_description
1 polymer ?
#
loop_
_entity_poly.entity_id
_entity_poly.type
_entity_poly.pdbx_seq_one_letter_code
_entity_poly.pdbx_strand_id
1 'polypeptide(L)'
;MPWNLTTTHAQPGDLALLVGLRHKHFIFPLIPGGTFHTHRGILNHDELIGKPWGSQVFSHQGSPFFMLQPSLADLLLDLKRNTQIMYPKDIGFILTSMSIGPGQRVMEA
;
A
#
# COMPACT_ATOMS: atom_id res chain seq x y z
N MET A 1 -3.44 11.94 -7.00
CA MET A 1 -3.37 10.51 -6.64
C MET A 1 -3.49 10.39 -5.12
N PRO A 2 -4.28 9.47 -4.57
CA PRO A 2 -4.57 9.37 -3.13
C PRO A 2 -3.46 8.56 -2.42
N TRP A 3 -2.21 8.98 -2.62
CA TRP A 3 -1.06 8.41 -1.94
C TRP A 3 -0.55 9.43 -0.93
N ASN A 4 -1.27 9.58 0.18
CA ASN A 4 -0.95 10.56 1.20
C ASN A 4 -0.20 9.90 2.38
N LEU A 5 1.14 9.85 2.29
CA LEU A 5 2.01 9.24 3.31
C LEU A 5 2.07 9.98 4.65
N THR A 6 1.33 11.08 4.81
CA THR A 6 1.39 11.91 6.03
C THR A 6 0.21 11.70 6.98
N THR A 7 -0.80 10.91 6.58
CA THR A 7 -1.94 10.62 7.45
C THR A 7 -1.59 9.59 8.50
N THR A 8 -2.17 9.73 9.70
CA THR A 8 -2.01 8.75 10.79
C THR A 8 -3.13 7.70 10.79
N HIS A 9 -4.25 7.99 10.12
CA HIS A 9 -5.44 7.15 10.07
C HIS A 9 -5.90 6.97 8.63
N ALA A 10 -6.44 5.79 8.34
CA ALA A 10 -6.99 5.45 7.04
C ALA A 10 -8.17 6.34 6.65
N GLN A 11 -8.17 6.88 5.43
CA GLN A 11 -9.23 7.73 4.90
C GLN A 11 -9.90 7.09 3.67
N PRO A 12 -11.13 7.53 3.33
CA PRO A 12 -11.74 7.18 2.05
C PRO A 12 -10.84 7.53 0.87
N GLY A 13 -10.66 6.59 -0.05
CA GLY A 13 -9.85 6.73 -1.26
C GLY A 13 -8.37 6.35 -1.09
N ASP A 14 -7.88 6.17 0.14
CA ASP A 14 -6.50 5.73 0.38
C ASP A 14 -6.27 4.30 -0.15
N LEU A 15 -5.05 4.02 -0.62
CA LEU A 15 -4.60 2.65 -0.83
C LEU A 15 -4.17 2.04 0.50
N ALA A 16 -4.76 0.90 0.85
CA ALA A 16 -4.41 0.12 2.04
C ALA A 16 -3.64 -1.14 1.65
N LEU A 17 -2.63 -1.48 2.45
CA LEU A 17 -1.89 -2.73 2.40
C LEU A 17 -2.34 -3.63 3.56
N LEU A 18 -2.94 -4.76 3.23
CA LEU A 18 -3.38 -5.73 4.23
C LEU A 18 -2.41 -6.90 4.28
N VAL A 19 -1.70 -7.06 5.40
CA VAL A 19 -0.68 -8.10 5.59
C VAL A 19 -1.21 -9.19 6.52
N GLY A 20 -1.32 -10.41 6.00
CA GLY A 20 -1.68 -11.59 6.80
C GLY A 20 -0.46 -12.26 7.44
N LEU A 21 -0.68 -13.11 8.44
CA LEU A 21 0.38 -13.79 9.21
C LEU A 21 1.35 -14.68 8.41
N ARG A 22 1.03 -15.02 7.16
CA ARG A 22 1.85 -15.94 6.33
C ARG A 22 2.19 -15.32 4.97
N HIS A 23 2.79 -14.14 5.00
CA HIS A 23 3.39 -13.40 3.87
C HIS A 23 2.48 -13.03 2.68
N LYS A 24 1.19 -13.41 2.68
CA LYS A 24 0.24 -12.87 1.71
C LYS A 24 -0.14 -11.45 2.09
N HIS A 25 0.09 -10.53 1.17
CA HIS A 25 -0.33 -9.14 1.28
C HIS A 25 -1.25 -8.78 0.12
N PHE A 26 -2.11 -7.81 0.35
CA PHE A 26 -3.07 -7.32 -0.63
C PHE A 26 -3.07 -5.80 -0.64
N ILE A 27 -3.07 -5.19 -1.82
CA ILE A 27 -3.23 -3.74 -1.96
C ILE A 27 -4.59 -3.46 -2.59
N PHE A 28 -5.37 -2.58 -1.98
CA PHE A 28 -6.69 -2.19 -2.49
C PHE A 28 -7.09 -0.79 -2.03
N PRO A 29 -7.97 -0.09 -2.77
CA PRO A 29 -8.50 1.20 -2.36
C PRO A 29 -9.58 1.05 -1.27
N LEU A 30 -9.55 1.93 -0.28
CA LEU A 30 -10.62 2.06 0.70
C LEU A 30 -11.79 2.84 0.11
N ILE A 31 -12.93 2.17 0.00
CA ILE A 31 -14.16 2.72 -0.59
C ILE A 31 -15.27 2.61 0.46
N PRO A 32 -15.90 3.72 0.90
CA PRO A 32 -17.03 3.69 1.84
C PRO A 32 -18.15 2.75 1.38
N GLY A 33 -18.71 1.96 2.31
CA GLY A 33 -19.69 0.90 2.01
C GLY A 33 -19.14 -0.29 1.21
N GLY A 34 -17.85 -0.29 0.89
CA GLY A 34 -17.19 -1.35 0.13
C GLY A 34 -16.74 -2.52 1.00
N THR A 35 -16.35 -3.60 0.33
CA THR A 35 -15.87 -4.83 0.97
C THR A 35 -14.65 -5.39 0.24
N PHE A 36 -13.65 -5.86 0.98
CA PHE A 36 -12.50 -6.55 0.43
C PHE A 36 -12.57 -8.05 0.70
N HIS A 37 -12.48 -8.87 -0.35
CA HIS A 37 -12.61 -10.32 -0.26
C HIS A 37 -11.25 -11.00 -0.27
N THR A 38 -11.03 -11.89 0.68
CA THR A 38 -9.84 -12.76 0.71
C THR A 38 -10.25 -14.21 0.88
N HIS A 39 -9.32 -15.12 0.63
CA HIS A 39 -9.47 -16.54 0.98
C HIS A 39 -9.64 -16.81 2.50
N ARG A 40 -9.50 -15.79 3.35
CA ARG A 40 -9.67 -15.90 4.83
C ARG A 40 -10.86 -15.08 5.34
N GLY A 41 -11.80 -14.78 4.45
CA GLY A 41 -12.98 -13.99 4.73
C GLY A 41 -12.92 -12.58 4.17
N ILE A 42 -13.95 -11.82 4.54
CA ILE A 42 -14.29 -10.48 4.03
C ILE A 42 -13.97 -9.45 5.10
N LEU A 43 -13.45 -8.29 4.68
CA LEU A 43 -13.28 -7.10 5.51
C LEU A 43 -14.17 -5.98 4.97
N ASN A 44 -15.00 -5.39 5.83
CA ASN A 44 -15.81 -4.22 5.49
C ASN A 44 -14.94 -2.97 5.54
N HIS A 45 -14.94 -2.16 4.48
CA HIS A 45 -14.09 -0.97 4.41
C HIS A 45 -14.45 0.07 5.47
N ASP A 46 -15.73 0.18 5.85
CA ASP A 46 -16.16 1.12 6.89
C ASP A 46 -15.60 0.76 8.27
N GLU A 47 -15.27 -0.52 8.50
CA GLU A 47 -14.56 -0.94 9.70
C GLU A 47 -13.05 -0.65 9.63
N LEU A 48 -12.51 -0.38 8.45
CA LEU A 48 -11.10 -0.06 8.23
C LEU A 48 -10.84 1.45 8.24
N ILE A 49 -11.72 2.20 7.60
CA ILE A 49 -11.65 3.67 7.51
C ILE A 49 -11.71 4.26 8.92
N GLY A 50 -10.87 5.26 9.17
CA GLY A 50 -10.72 5.90 10.47
C GLY A 50 -9.86 5.14 11.46
N LYS A 51 -9.44 3.89 11.20
CA LYS A 51 -8.46 3.21 12.04
C LYS A 51 -7.05 3.78 11.84
N PRO A 52 -6.23 3.83 12.90
CA PRO A 52 -4.81 4.15 12.76
C PRO A 52 -4.11 3.18 11.81
N TRP A 53 -3.20 3.66 10.97
CA TRP A 53 -2.30 2.79 10.24
C TRP A 53 -1.47 1.94 11.22
N GLY A 54 -1.19 0.68 10.86
CA GLY A 54 -0.57 -0.29 11.76
C GLY A 54 -1.56 -1.10 12.60
N SER A 55 -2.85 -0.76 12.58
CA SER A 55 -3.87 -1.49 13.35
C SER A 55 -3.96 -2.95 12.94
N GLN A 56 -4.13 -3.83 13.94
CA GLN A 56 -4.59 -5.18 13.70
C GLN A 56 -6.10 -5.15 13.42
N VAL A 57 -6.51 -5.80 12.33
CA VAL A 57 -7.91 -5.90 11.89
C VAL A 57 -8.25 -7.36 11.63
N PHE A 58 -9.53 -7.68 11.62
CA PHE A 58 -10.01 -9.05 11.49
C PHE A 58 -10.99 -9.15 10.33
N SER A 59 -10.97 -10.28 9.62
CA SER A 59 -12.07 -10.63 8.72
C SER A 59 -13.32 -11.01 9.53
N HIS A 60 -14.47 -11.10 8.88
CA HIS A 60 -15.70 -11.62 9.50
C HIS A 60 -15.56 -13.06 10.07
N GLN A 61 -14.53 -13.80 9.66
CA GLN A 61 -14.22 -15.15 10.18
C GLN A 61 -13.22 -15.12 11.34
N GLY A 62 -12.83 -13.93 11.82
CA GLY A 62 -11.84 -13.76 12.89
C GLY A 62 -10.38 -13.94 12.46
N SER A 63 -10.10 -14.00 11.15
CA SER A 63 -8.70 -14.11 10.69
C SER A 63 -7.97 -12.77 10.84
N PRO A 64 -6.80 -12.75 11.51
CA PRO A 64 -6.08 -11.50 11.78
C PRO A 64 -5.24 -11.02 10.59
N PHE A 65 -5.19 -9.70 10.44
CA PHE A 65 -4.38 -8.96 9.49
C PHE A 65 -3.81 -7.68 10.13
N PHE A 66 -2.74 -7.14 9.57
CA PHE A 66 -2.31 -5.77 9.83
C PHE A 66 -2.66 -4.88 8.64
N MET A 67 -3.26 -3.73 8.91
CA MET A 67 -3.57 -2.73 7.90
C MET A 67 -2.52 -1.63 7.93
N LEU A 68 -1.77 -1.51 6.84
CA LEU A 68 -0.66 -0.59 6.68
C LEU A 68 -0.92 0.37 5.51
N GLN A 69 -0.17 1.46 5.52
CA GLN A 69 0.00 2.23 4.31
C GLN A 69 1.06 1.53 3.43
N PRO A 70 0.76 1.22 2.16
CA PRO A 70 1.75 0.66 1.26
C PRO A 70 2.91 1.65 1.06
N SER A 71 4.11 1.12 0.83
CA SER A 71 5.27 1.88 0.38
C SER A 71 5.37 1.89 -1.15
N LEU A 72 6.22 2.76 -1.70
CA LEU A 72 6.51 2.74 -3.15
C LEU A 72 7.05 1.37 -3.59
N ALA A 73 7.84 0.72 -2.73
CA ALA A 73 8.37 -0.62 -3.00
C ALA A 73 7.24 -1.66 -3.08
N ASP A 74 6.25 -1.59 -2.20
CA ASP A 74 5.09 -2.50 -2.24
C ASP A 74 4.30 -2.33 -3.53
N LEU A 75 4.04 -1.08 -3.93
CA LEU A 75 3.37 -0.80 -5.20
C LEU A 75 4.14 -1.35 -6.40
N LEU A 76 5.44 -1.08 -6.49
CA LEU A 76 6.27 -1.54 -7.62
C LEU A 76 6.24 -3.06 -7.80
N LEU A 77 6.03 -3.81 -6.71
CA LEU A 77 5.94 -5.26 -6.74
C LEU A 77 4.54 -5.76 -7.15
N ASP A 78 3.48 -5.03 -6.83
CA ASP A 78 2.09 -5.41 -7.10
C ASP A 78 1.55 -4.88 -8.46
N LEU A 79 2.21 -3.89 -9.06
CA LEU A 79 1.82 -3.34 -10.36
C LEU A 79 1.71 -4.42 -11.44
N LYS A 80 0.61 -4.42 -12.19
CA LYS A 80 0.46 -5.23 -13.40
C LYS A 80 1.50 -4.77 -14.43
N ARG A 81 2.43 -5.67 -14.78
CA ARG A 81 3.55 -5.36 -15.68
C ARG A 81 3.17 -5.56 -17.14
N ASN A 82 3.27 -4.48 -17.92
CA ASN A 82 3.28 -4.54 -19.38
C ASN A 82 4.71 -4.42 -19.94
N THR A 83 5.64 -3.92 -19.13
CA THR A 83 7.04 -3.68 -19.49
C THR A 83 7.95 -4.10 -18.33
N GLN A 84 9.27 -4.12 -18.60
CA GLN A 84 10.26 -4.29 -17.55
C GLN A 84 10.36 -3.02 -16.70
N ILE A 85 10.40 -3.19 -15.38
CA ILE A 85 10.54 -2.09 -14.41
C ILE A 85 11.89 -2.15 -13.70
N MET A 86 12.31 -1.01 -13.13
CA MET A 86 13.41 -0.97 -12.16
C MET A 86 12.91 -1.42 -10.78
N TYR A 87 13.74 -2.15 -10.05
CA TYR A 87 13.43 -2.60 -8.69
C TYR A 87 13.97 -1.62 -7.64
N PRO A 88 13.44 -1.64 -6.40
CA PRO A 88 13.85 -0.71 -5.34
C PRO A 88 15.37 -0.63 -5.11
N LYS A 89 16.10 -1.74 -5.27
CA LYS A 89 17.57 -1.76 -5.15
C LYS A 89 18.27 -0.85 -6.17
N ASP A 90 17.78 -0.84 -7.40
CA ASP A 90 18.38 -0.09 -8.51
C ASP A 90 17.96 1.37 -8.45
N ILE A 91 16.68 1.61 -8.14
CA ILE A 91 16.14 2.96 -7.93
C ILE A 91 16.90 3.66 -6.80
N GLY A 92 17.06 3.02 -5.65
CA GLY A 92 17.80 3.59 -4.52
C GLY A 92 19.26 3.90 -4.86
N PHE A 93 19.92 3.01 -5.61
CA PHE A 93 21.29 3.23 -6.07
C PHE A 93 21.41 4.41 -7.05
N ILE A 94 20.50 4.54 -8.01
CA ILE A 94 20.47 5.65 -8.98
C ILE A 94 20.25 6.98 -8.26
N LEU A 95 19.24 7.05 -7.37
CA LEU A 95 18.93 8.26 -6.60
C LEU A 95 20.15 8.74 -5.80
N THR A 96 20.85 7.80 -5.15
CA THR A 96 22.05 8.12 -4.35
C THR A 96 23.23 8.54 -5.25
N SER A 97 23.50 7.78 -6.31
CA SER A 97 24.65 8.01 -7.20
C SER A 97 24.55 9.34 -7.95
N MET A 98 23.33 9.73 -8.35
CA MET A 98 23.07 11.00 -9.01
C MET A 98 22.87 12.16 -8.05
N SER A 99 22.96 11.94 -6.73
CA SER A 99 22.71 12.93 -5.68
C SER A 99 21.36 13.64 -5.86
N ILE A 100 20.32 12.85 -6.18
CA ILE A 100 18.96 13.36 -6.42
C ILE A 100 18.34 13.84 -5.09
N GLY A 101 17.84 15.08 -5.08
CA GLY A 101 17.25 15.69 -3.88
C GLY A 101 16.20 16.78 -4.17
N PRO A 102 15.59 17.35 -3.12
CA PRO A 102 14.54 18.36 -3.26
C PRO A 102 14.96 19.56 -4.10
N GLY A 103 14.05 20.03 -4.96
CA GLY A 103 14.27 21.21 -5.80
C GLY A 103 15.04 20.98 -7.10
N GLN A 104 15.57 19.78 -7.31
CA GLN A 104 16.24 19.43 -8.57
C GLN A 104 15.24 19.08 -9.68
N ARG A 105 15.67 19.24 -10.93
CA ARG A 105 14.92 18.80 -12.12
C ARG A 105 15.60 17.56 -12.70
N VAL A 106 14.84 16.48 -12.85
CA VAL A 106 15.31 15.19 -13.38
C VAL A 106 14.64 14.94 -14.73
N MET A 107 15.39 14.43 -15.71
CA MET A 107 14.86 14.00 -17.00
C MET A 107 14.85 12.47 -17.07
N GLU A 108 13.73 11.90 -17.54
CA GLU A 108 13.50 10.46 -17.78
C GLU A 108 13.02 10.28 -19.23
N ALA A 109 13.34 9.15 -19.87
CA ALA A 109 12.96 8.82 -21.24
C ALA A 109 12.73 7.31 -21.42
#